data_AF-A0A1S9J4C5-F1
#
_entry.id   AF-A0A1S9J4C5-F1
#
_cell.length_a   1.000
_cell.length_b   1.000
_cell.length_c   1.000
_cell.angle_alpha   90.00
_cell.angle_beta   90.00
_cell.angle_gamma   90.00
#
_symmetry.space_group_name_H-M   'P 1'
#
loop_
_entity.id
_entity.type
_entity.pdbx_description
1 polymer ?
#
loop_
_entity_poly.entity_id
_entity_poly.type
_entity_poly.pdbx_seq_one_letter_code
_entity_poly.pdbx_strand_id
1 'polypeptide(L)'
;MVFKHYDVVRAASPSDLAEKLTHKLKEGWQPFGSPVAITPYTLMQAVAIEGDPQVGPSSEPDWFYVVVLAGQSNGMAYGEGLPLPDSYDAPDPRIKQLARRSTVTPGGESCTYNDIIPADHCLHDVQD
;
A
#
# COMPACT_ATOMS: atom_id res chain seq x y z
N MET A 1 3.20 27.28 9.40
CA MET A 1 3.26 26.04 8.62
C MET A 1 4.05 25.03 9.43
N VAL A 2 3.42 23.91 9.79
CA VAL A 2 4.07 22.82 10.53
C VAL A 2 3.84 21.56 9.71
N PHE A 3 4.85 21.18 8.93
CA PHE A 3 4.82 19.93 8.20
C PHE A 3 4.91 18.75 9.17
N LYS A 4 4.05 17.74 8.98
CA LYS A 4 4.01 16.55 9.84
C LYS A 4 4.78 15.37 9.25
N HIS A 5 4.83 15.30 7.92
CA HIS A 5 5.50 14.21 7.20
C HIS A 5 6.49 14.77 6.19
N TYR A 6 7.61 14.06 6.06
CA TYR A 6 8.70 14.37 5.13
C TYR A 6 9.05 13.11 4.35
N ASP A 7 9.35 13.28 3.07
CA ASP A 7 9.81 12.21 2.18
C ASP A 7 10.84 12.75 1.20
N VAL A 8 11.55 11.87 0.50
CA VAL A 8 12.58 12.23 -0.48
C VAL A 8 12.31 11.51 -1.79
N VAL A 9 12.04 12.29 -2.84
CA VAL A 9 11.95 11.78 -4.20
C VAL A 9 13.36 11.61 -4.75
N ARG A 10 13.71 10.40 -5.19
CA ARG A 10 15.00 10.09 -5.83
C ARG A 10 14.81 9.72 -7.30
N ALA A 11 15.67 10.26 -8.15
CA ALA A 11 15.60 10.06 -9.58
C ALA A 11 16.97 9.97 -10.25
N ALA A 12 17.02 9.24 -11.36
CA ALA A 12 18.25 9.05 -12.14
C ALA A 12 18.49 10.15 -13.18
N SER A 13 17.46 10.96 -13.50
CA SER A 13 17.52 12.06 -14.47
C SER A 13 16.55 13.18 -14.12
N PRO A 14 16.70 14.39 -14.70
CA PRO A 14 15.76 15.49 -14.49
C PRO A 14 14.31 15.16 -14.89
N SER A 15 14.13 14.38 -15.96
CA SER A 15 12.79 13.98 -16.43
C SER A 15 12.14 12.97 -15.47
N ASP A 16 12.90 11.99 -14.99
CA ASP A 16 12.45 11.02 -13.99
C ASP A 16 12.08 11.74 -12.67
N LEU A 17 12.85 12.77 -12.29
CA LEU A 17 12.51 13.58 -11.12
C LEU A 17 11.20 14.35 -11.31
N ALA A 18 11.02 14.98 -12.47
CA ALA A 18 9.81 15.75 -12.77
C ALA A 18 8.55 14.86 -12.75
N GLU A 19 8.62 13.66 -13.30
CA GLU A 19 7.50 12.69 -13.31
C GLU A 19 7.14 12.24 -11.89
N LYS A 20 8.13 11.76 -11.12
CA LYS A 20 7.91 11.32 -9.73
C LYS A 20 7.43 12.45 -8.83
N LEU A 21 7.94 13.67 -9.03
CA LEU A 21 7.51 14.85 -8.28
C LEU A 21 6.06 15.21 -8.64
N THR A 22 5.68 15.12 -9.91
CA THR A 22 4.30 15.36 -10.36
C THR A 22 3.31 14.39 -9.71
N HIS A 23 3.70 13.12 -9.53
CA HIS A 23 2.89 12.16 -8.78
C HIS A 23 2.71 12.60 -7.33
N LYS A 24 3.80 12.87 -6.61
CA LYS A 24 3.76 13.36 -5.21
C LYS A 24 2.92 14.63 -5.04
N LEU A 25 3.02 15.58 -5.97
CA LEU A 25 2.22 16.81 -5.96
C LEU A 25 0.70 16.50 -6.01
N LYS A 26 0.28 15.51 -6.80
CA LYS A 26 -1.13 15.08 -6.86
C LYS A 26 -1.62 14.46 -5.56
N GLU A 27 -0.74 13.83 -4.78
CA GLU A 27 -1.08 13.27 -3.47
C GLU A 27 -1.09 14.34 -2.34
N GLY A 28 -0.87 15.62 -2.69
CA GLY A 28 -0.87 16.75 -1.76
C GLY A 28 0.49 17.06 -1.13
N TRP A 29 1.57 16.38 -1.54
CA TRP A 29 2.93 16.77 -1.12
C TRP A 29 3.34 18.07 -1.79
N GLN A 30 4.22 18.82 -1.12
CA GLN A 30 4.84 20.01 -1.69
C GLN A 30 6.37 19.94 -1.60
N PRO A 31 7.10 20.49 -2.59
CA PRO A 31 8.55 20.55 -2.55
C PRO A 31 9.03 21.31 -1.33
N PHE A 32 9.95 20.71 -0.59
CA PHE A 32 10.59 21.32 0.55
C PHE A 32 12.02 21.72 0.19
N GLY A 33 12.20 23.00 -0.11
CA GLY A 33 13.48 23.53 -0.60
C GLY A 33 13.81 23.13 -2.04
N SER A 34 15.06 23.36 -2.44
CA SER A 34 15.54 23.12 -3.81
C SER A 34 16.03 21.68 -4.01
N PRO A 35 15.93 21.14 -5.24
CA PRO A 35 16.47 19.82 -5.55
C PRO A 35 18.00 19.81 -5.48
N VAL A 36 18.56 18.68 -5.04
CA VAL A 36 20.00 18.47 -4.88
C VAL A 36 20.47 17.36 -5.81
N ALA A 37 21.56 17.62 -6.54
CA ALA A 37 22.30 16.60 -7.27
C ALA A 37 23.42 16.05 -6.38
N ILE A 38 23.37 14.77 -6.02
CA ILE A 38 24.40 14.15 -5.16
C ILE A 38 25.49 13.47 -6.00
N THR A 39 25.09 12.82 -7.09
CA THR A 39 26.01 12.19 -8.05
C THR A 39 25.55 12.54 -9.47
N PRO A 40 26.35 12.28 -10.52
CA PRO A 40 25.96 12.58 -11.91
C PRO A 40 24.62 11.94 -12.33
N TYR A 41 24.19 10.90 -11.62
CA TYR A 41 23.00 10.11 -11.91
C TYR A 41 22.04 10.02 -10.73
N THR A 42 22.11 10.94 -9.76
CA THR A 42 21.19 10.94 -8.62
C THR A 42 20.77 12.35 -8.28
N LEU A 43 19.52 12.65 -8.63
CA LEU A 43 18.81 13.86 -8.22
C LEU A 43 17.86 13.52 -7.07
N MET A 44 17.76 14.43 -6.11
CA MET A 44 16.84 14.30 -5.00
C MET A 44 16.05 15.59 -4.77
N GLN A 45 14.76 15.45 -4.47
CA GLN A 45 13.89 16.54 -4.03
C GLN A 45 13.25 16.13 -2.71
N ALA A 46 13.50 16.89 -1.64
CA ALA A 46 12.75 16.73 -0.40
C ALA A 46 11.31 17.22 -0.62
N VAL A 47 10.35 16.51 -0.06
CA VAL A 47 8.93 16.87 -0.10
C VAL A 47 8.34 16.78 1.30
N ALA A 48 7.33 17.59 1.57
CA ALA A 48 6.67 17.62 2.87
C ALA A 48 5.16 17.82 2.69
N ILE A 49 4.37 17.40 3.68
CA ILE A 49 2.92 17.59 3.70
C ILE A 49 2.45 17.99 5.11
N GLU A 50 1.46 18.89 5.18
CA GLU A 50 0.92 19.41 6.46
C GLU A 50 -0.17 18.51 7.07
N GLY A 51 -0.82 17.67 6.25
CA GLY A 51 -1.82 16.67 6.68
C GLY A 51 -1.42 15.24 6.33
N ASP A 52 -2.34 14.30 6.49
CA ASP A 52 -2.13 12.93 6.00
C ASP A 52 -2.15 12.90 4.46
N PRO A 53 -1.27 12.13 3.80
CA PRO A 53 -1.20 12.06 2.34
C PRO A 53 -2.54 11.62 1.72
N GLN A 54 -3.07 12.43 0.79
CA GLN A 54 -4.41 12.23 0.19
C GLN A 54 -4.48 11.00 -0.70
N VAL A 55 -3.38 10.65 -1.34
CA VAL A 55 -3.21 9.42 -2.14
C VAL A 55 -1.91 8.77 -1.67
N GLY A 56 -1.91 8.31 -0.43
CA GLY A 56 -0.92 7.37 0.05
C GLY A 56 -1.36 5.93 -0.23
N PRO A 57 -0.57 4.92 0.18
CA PRO A 57 -1.04 3.53 0.26
C PRO A 57 -2.34 3.35 1.08
N SER A 58 -2.87 4.40 1.71
CA SER A 58 -4.09 4.42 2.53
C SER A 58 -5.35 4.91 1.81
N SER A 59 -5.29 5.48 0.59
CA SER A 59 -6.50 5.92 -0.11
C SER A 59 -7.20 4.75 -0.80
N GLU A 60 -8.53 4.68 -0.69
CA GLU A 60 -9.33 3.68 -1.42
C GLU A 60 -9.15 3.89 -2.94
N PRO A 61 -8.84 2.83 -3.71
CA PRO A 61 -8.64 2.97 -5.14
C PRO A 61 -9.97 3.07 -5.89
N ASP A 62 -9.98 3.77 -7.03
CA ASP A 62 -11.17 3.88 -7.90
C ASP A 62 -11.58 2.55 -8.54
N TRP A 63 -10.65 1.59 -8.63
CA TRP A 63 -10.83 0.28 -9.26
C TRP A 63 -9.77 -0.71 -8.75
N PHE A 64 -10.04 -2.01 -8.94
CA PHE A 64 -9.12 -3.10 -8.57
C PHE A 64 -8.76 -3.95 -9.80
N TYR A 65 -7.50 -4.38 -9.89
CA TYR A 65 -7.16 -5.56 -10.69
C TYR A 65 -7.61 -6.80 -9.93
N VAL A 66 -8.35 -7.70 -10.60
CA VAL A 66 -8.87 -8.92 -9.99
C VAL A 66 -8.02 -10.12 -10.38
N VAL A 67 -7.49 -10.82 -9.37
CA VAL A 67 -6.79 -12.10 -9.53
C VAL A 67 -7.59 -13.17 -8.80
N VAL A 68 -8.05 -14.20 -9.52
CA VAL A 68 -8.83 -15.29 -8.94
C VAL A 68 -7.89 -16.41 -8.51
N LEU A 69 -7.94 -16.76 -7.22
CA LEU A 69 -7.23 -17.90 -6.65
C LEU A 69 -8.23 -19.05 -6.43
N ALA A 70 -7.86 -20.26 -6.82
CA ALA A 70 -8.66 -21.46 -6.64
C ALA A 70 -7.78 -22.70 -6.65
N GLY A 71 -8.21 -23.76 -5.97
CA GLY A 71 -7.50 -25.03 -5.92
C GLY A 71 -7.79 -25.80 -4.63
N GLN A 72 -6.83 -26.66 -4.29
CA GLN A 72 -6.78 -27.39 -3.02
C GLN A 72 -5.74 -26.74 -2.08
N SER A 73 -5.29 -27.46 -1.05
CA SER A 73 -4.37 -26.97 0.00
C SER A 73 -3.19 -26.10 -0.47
N ASN A 74 -2.52 -26.45 -1.58
CA ASN A 74 -1.37 -25.69 -2.09
C ASN A 74 -1.74 -24.35 -2.78
N GLY A 75 -3.03 -24.08 -2.97
CA GLY A 75 -3.56 -22.81 -3.46
C GLY A 75 -4.07 -21.88 -2.36
N MET A 76 -3.90 -22.26 -1.09
CA MET A 76 -4.44 -21.59 0.10
C MET A 76 -3.43 -21.61 1.26
N ALA A 77 -3.83 -21.11 2.43
CA ALA A 77 -2.94 -20.88 3.59
C ALA A 77 -2.59 -22.15 4.40
N TYR A 78 -1.95 -23.15 3.79
CA TYR A 78 -1.46 -24.36 4.47
C TYR A 78 0.00 -24.26 4.98
N GLY A 79 0.62 -23.08 4.91
CA GLY A 79 1.95 -22.86 5.47
C GLY A 79 1.92 -22.92 7.01
N GLU A 80 2.71 -23.80 7.61
CA GLU A 80 2.71 -24.01 9.08
C GLU A 80 3.67 -23.07 9.84
N GLY A 81 4.44 -22.26 9.11
CA GLY A 81 5.32 -21.25 9.70
C GLY A 81 4.52 -20.18 10.45
N LEU A 82 5.12 -19.61 11.50
CA LEU A 82 4.48 -18.50 12.22
C LEU A 82 4.33 -17.29 11.28
N PRO A 83 3.12 -16.70 11.14
CA PRO A 83 2.95 -15.50 10.35
C PRO A 83 3.71 -14.31 10.95
N LEU A 84 4.17 -13.42 10.09
CA LEU A 84 4.98 -12.24 10.39
C LEU A 84 4.23 -10.93 10.02
N PRO A 85 3.14 -10.59 10.75
CA PRO A 85 2.22 -9.51 10.37
C PRO A 85 2.83 -8.11 10.42
N ASP A 86 3.97 -7.93 11.11
CA ASP A 86 4.69 -6.65 11.17
C ASP A 86 5.70 -6.50 10.01
N SER A 87 5.86 -7.52 9.15
CA SER A 87 6.82 -7.51 8.05
C SER A 87 6.28 -8.16 6.76
N TYR A 88 6.67 -9.40 6.46
CA TYR A 88 6.38 -10.05 5.18
C TYR A 88 4.89 -10.36 4.96
N ASP A 89 4.15 -10.57 6.05
CA ASP A 89 2.73 -10.92 6.03
C ASP A 89 1.84 -9.72 6.41
N ALA A 90 2.42 -8.51 6.41
CA ALA A 90 1.71 -7.28 6.71
C ALA A 90 0.65 -6.99 5.62
N PRO A 91 -0.63 -6.80 5.98
CA PRO A 91 -1.65 -6.43 5.01
C PRO A 91 -1.40 -5.02 4.46
N ASP A 92 -1.53 -4.86 3.13
CA ASP A 92 -1.44 -3.56 2.47
C ASP A 92 -2.85 -2.96 2.35
N PRO A 93 -3.06 -1.66 2.66
CA PRO A 93 -4.40 -1.08 2.63
C PRO A 93 -5.06 -1.06 1.24
N ARG A 94 -4.32 -1.29 0.14
CA ARG A 94 -4.85 -1.40 -1.23
C ARG A 94 -5.00 -2.83 -1.72
N ILE A 95 -4.47 -3.83 -1.01
CA ILE A 95 -4.65 -5.24 -1.37
C ILE A 95 -5.86 -5.77 -0.59
N LYS A 96 -6.87 -6.19 -1.34
CA LYS A 96 -8.17 -6.60 -0.81
C LYS A 96 -8.53 -8.01 -1.27
N GLN A 97 -9.47 -8.61 -0.55
CA GLN A 97 -10.12 -9.87 -0.89
C GLN A 97 -11.63 -9.76 -0.72
N LEU A 98 -12.35 -10.73 -1.28
CA LEU A 98 -13.79 -10.86 -1.07
C LEU A 98 -14.06 -11.69 0.17
N ALA A 99 -14.90 -11.18 1.06
CA ALA A 99 -15.20 -11.82 2.32
C ALA A 99 -16.06 -13.09 2.15
N ARG A 100 -15.82 -14.09 3.00
CA ARG A 100 -16.59 -15.33 3.07
C ARG A 100 -16.97 -15.75 4.50
N ARG A 101 -16.08 -15.52 5.47
CA ARG A 101 -16.33 -15.77 6.91
C ARG A 101 -17.30 -14.73 7.49
N SER A 102 -17.71 -14.92 8.74
CA SER A 102 -18.57 -13.97 9.47
C SER A 102 -17.80 -12.78 10.05
N THR A 103 -16.49 -12.88 10.20
CA THR A 103 -15.59 -11.82 10.65
C THR A 103 -14.34 -11.75 9.77
N VAL A 104 -13.71 -10.57 9.66
CA VAL A 104 -12.51 -10.35 8.83
C VAL A 104 -11.32 -11.20 9.31
N THR A 105 -11.14 -11.28 10.62
CA THR A 105 -10.21 -12.17 11.31
C THR A 105 -10.92 -12.80 12.51
N PRO A 106 -10.40 -13.87 13.12
CA PRO A 106 -10.98 -14.42 14.34
C PRO A 106 -11.09 -13.36 15.45
N GLY A 107 -12.32 -13.04 15.87
CA GLY A 107 -12.60 -11.99 16.86
C GLY A 107 -12.54 -10.55 16.34
N GLY A 108 -12.34 -10.36 15.03
CA GLY A 108 -12.33 -9.06 14.37
C GLY A 108 -13.73 -8.52 14.02
N GLU A 109 -13.76 -7.51 13.16
CA GLU A 109 -15.00 -6.89 12.68
C GLU A 109 -15.87 -7.88 11.89
N SER A 110 -17.18 -7.74 11.98
CA SER A 110 -18.13 -8.54 11.19
C SER A 110 -18.06 -8.16 9.72
N CYS A 111 -18.09 -9.15 8.84
CA CYS A 111 -18.22 -8.95 7.39
C CYS A 111 -19.34 -9.82 6.82
N THR A 112 -19.85 -9.43 5.66
CA THR A 112 -20.84 -10.18 4.89
C THR A 112 -20.22 -10.77 3.63
N TYR A 113 -20.89 -11.75 3.04
CA TYR A 113 -20.38 -12.43 1.84
C TYR A 113 -20.15 -11.43 0.69
N ASN A 114 -18.95 -11.47 0.12
CA ASN A 114 -18.43 -10.57 -0.91
C ASN A 114 -18.13 -9.11 -0.50
N ASP A 115 -18.11 -8.80 0.80
CA ASP A 115 -17.55 -7.51 1.23
C ASP A 115 -16.08 -7.40 0.84
N ILE A 116 -15.64 -6.19 0.46
CA ILE A 116 -14.24 -5.89 0.17
C ILE A 116 -13.52 -5.66 1.49
N ILE A 117 -12.67 -6.60 1.89
CA ILE A 117 -11.94 -6.58 3.16
C ILE A 117 -10.42 -6.63 2.93
N PRO A 118 -9.58 -6.28 3.91
CA PRO A 118 -8.13 -6.46 3.80
C PRO A 118 -7.76 -7.91 3.45
N ALA A 119 -6.78 -8.09 2.56
CA ALA A 119 -6.14 -9.37 2.35
C ALA A 119 -4.97 -9.52 3.34
N ASP A 120 -4.94 -10.61 4.09
CA ASP A 120 -3.85 -10.98 5.00
C ASP A 120 -3.24 -12.34 4.60
N HIS A 121 -2.42 -12.92 5.47
CA HIS A 121 -1.77 -14.21 5.24
C HIS A 121 -2.73 -15.41 5.20
N CYS A 122 -4.00 -15.26 5.63
CA CYS A 122 -4.98 -16.34 5.74
C CYS A 122 -6.31 -15.93 5.09
N LEU A 123 -6.33 -15.97 3.75
CA LEU A 123 -7.44 -15.53 2.91
C LEU A 123 -8.76 -16.25 3.21
N HIS A 124 -9.87 -15.66 2.75
CA HIS A 124 -11.23 -16.14 2.89
C HIS A 124 -11.56 -17.23 1.86
N ASP A 125 -10.82 -18.34 1.92
CA ASP A 125 -11.02 -19.54 1.11
C ASP A 125 -12.32 -20.30 1.46
N VAL A 126 -12.67 -21.31 0.64
CA VAL A 126 -13.85 -22.16 0.89
C VAL A 126 -13.74 -22.93 2.21
N GLN A 127 -12.53 -23.37 2.53
CA GLN A 127 -12.18 -23.94 3.81
C GLN A 127 -11.68 -22.81 4.72
N ASP A 128 -12.19 -22.79 5.95
CA ASP A 128 -11.65 -21.97 7.03
C ASP A 128 -10.49 -22.71 7.72
#